data_AF-R5FJX9-F1
#
_entry.id   AF-R5FJX9-F1
#
_cell.length_a   1.000
_cell.length_b   1.000
_cell.length_c   1.000
_cell.angle_alpha   90.00
_cell.angle_beta   90.00
_cell.angle_gamma   90.00
#
_symmetry.space_group_name_H-M   'P 1'
#
loop_
_entity.id
_entity.type
_entity.pdbx_description
1 polymer ?
#
loop_
_entity_poly.entity_id
_entity_poly.type
_entity_poly.pdbx_seq_one_letter_code
_entity_poly.pdbx_strand_id
1 'polypeptide(L)'
;MSNRENARERLRAVLLSDKAAIPEDFSEMIRSRIEEVMSDYMDVVPGTLTVNVEADGGEYILEAELRADRIKNVGHFAQRR
;
A
#
# COMPACT_ATOMS: atom_id res chain seq x y z
N MET A 1 2.78 -28.56 26.35
CA MET A 1 1.87 -27.97 25.35
C MET A 1 1.41 -29.08 24.41
N SER A 2 0.11 -29.21 24.19
CA SER A 2 -0.48 -30.38 23.54
C SER A 2 -0.30 -30.32 22.03
N ASN A 3 -0.04 -31.47 21.39
CA ASN A 3 0.18 -31.59 19.94
C ASN A 3 -0.96 -30.96 19.10
N ARG A 4 -2.16 -30.88 19.67
CA ARG A 4 -3.35 -30.26 19.09
C ARG A 4 -3.28 -28.72 19.02
N GLU A 5 -2.66 -28.08 20.01
CA GLU A 5 -2.49 -26.62 20.03
C GLU A 5 -1.48 -26.18 18.97
N ASN A 6 -0.33 -26.86 18.91
CA ASN A 6 0.68 -26.65 17.87
C ASN A 6 0.12 -26.88 16.46
N ALA A 7 -0.70 -27.91 16.26
CA ALA A 7 -1.32 -28.17 14.96
C ALA A 7 -2.29 -27.05 14.55
N ARG A 8 -3.03 -26.47 15.50
CA ARG A 8 -3.97 -25.38 15.25
C ARG A 8 -3.26 -24.07 14.93
N GLU A 9 -2.15 -23.76 15.61
CA GLU A 9 -1.33 -22.58 15.31
C GLU A 9 -0.69 -22.67 13.93
N ARG A 10 -0.13 -23.85 13.57
CA ARG A 10 0.43 -24.08 12.24
C ARG A 10 -0.62 -23.93 11.14
N LEU A 11 -1.82 -24.47 11.35
CA LEU A 11 -2.91 -24.34 10.39
C LEU A 11 -3.36 -22.88 10.22
N ARG A 12 -3.43 -22.11 11.31
CA ARG A 12 -3.70 -20.67 11.25
C ARG A 12 -2.63 -19.92 10.47
N ALA A 13 -1.36 -20.20 10.73
CA ALA A 13 -0.24 -19.56 10.03
C ALA A 13 -0.28 -19.84 8.52
N VAL A 14 -0.54 -21.09 8.12
CA VAL A 14 -0.69 -21.47 6.70
C VAL A 14 -1.87 -20.76 6.04
N LEU A 15 -3.03 -20.73 6.71
CA LEU A 15 -4.23 -20.06 6.16
C LEU A 15 -4.09 -18.53 6.07
N LEU A 16 -3.32 -17.92 6.98
CA LEU A 16 -2.98 -16.49 6.91
C LEU A 16 -1.98 -16.22 5.78
N SER A 17 -0.99 -17.10 5.59
CA SER A 17 -0.03 -17.02 4.48
C SER A 17 -0.70 -17.12 3.11
N ASP A 18 -1.75 -17.93 2.97
CA ASP A 18 -2.52 -18.09 1.72
C ASP A 18 -3.35 -16.83 1.38
N LYS A 19 -3.83 -16.11 2.40
CA LYS A 19 -4.50 -14.81 2.23
C LYS A 19 -3.52 -13.66 2.06
N ALA A 20 -2.27 -13.81 2.45
CA ALA A 20 -1.25 -12.75 2.45
C ALA A 20 -0.53 -12.61 1.10
N ALA A 21 -0.89 -13.38 0.09
CA ALA A 21 -0.25 -13.31 -1.23
C ALA A 21 -0.55 -11.95 -1.89
N ILE A 22 0.39 -11.02 -1.79
CA ILE A 22 0.41 -9.80 -2.59
C ILE A 22 0.83 -10.21 -4.01
N PRO A 23 0.04 -9.89 -5.05
CA PRO A 23 0.44 -10.19 -6.43
C PRO A 23 1.80 -9.58 -6.75
N GLU A 24 2.66 -10.31 -7.48
CA GLU A 24 4.04 -9.88 -7.77
C GLU A 24 4.10 -8.47 -8.38
N ASP A 25 3.14 -8.14 -9.26
CA ASP A 25 3.08 -6.85 -9.96
C ASP A 25 2.27 -5.77 -9.22
N PHE A 26 1.67 -6.08 -8.06
CA PHE A 26 0.76 -5.15 -7.37
C PHE A 26 1.47 -3.86 -6.95
N SER A 27 2.67 -4.00 -6.38
CA SER A 27 3.48 -2.87 -5.91
C SER A 27 3.92 -1.96 -7.04
N GLU A 28 4.24 -2.52 -8.22
CA GLU A 28 4.60 -1.73 -9.40
C GLU A 28 3.38 -1.03 -10.01
N MET A 29 2.27 -1.77 -10.14
CA MET A 29 0.99 -1.22 -10.62
C MET A 29 0.53 -0.04 -9.76
N ILE A 30 0.52 -0.20 -8.43
CA ILE A 30 0.05 0.85 -7.52
C ILE A 30 1.02 2.03 -7.47
N ARG A 31 2.33 1.79 -7.59
CA ARG A 31 3.34 2.86 -7.71
C ARG A 31 3.03 3.75 -8.90
N SER A 32 2.86 3.18 -10.08
CA SER A 32 2.53 3.96 -11.29
C SER A 32 1.25 4.78 -11.10
N ARG A 33 0.24 4.21 -10.43
CA ARG A 33 -1.05 4.88 -10.20
C ARG A 33 -0.96 6.01 -9.17
N ILE A 34 -0.21 5.82 -8.10
CA ILE A 34 0.03 6.86 -7.08
C ILE A 34 0.79 8.02 -7.71
N GLU A 35 1.84 7.75 -8.47
CA GLU A 35 2.64 8.81 -9.12
C GLU A 35 1.79 9.62 -10.11
N GLU A 36 0.98 8.95 -10.94
CA GLU A 36 0.03 9.59 -11.85
C GLU A 36 -0.92 10.54 -11.11
N VAL A 37 -1.64 10.02 -10.11
CA VAL A 37 -2.63 10.79 -9.37
C VAL A 37 -1.98 11.94 -8.61
N MET A 38 -0.87 11.71 -7.91
CA MET A 38 -0.21 12.75 -7.13
C MET A 38 0.38 13.84 -8.02
N SER A 39 0.80 13.49 -9.23
CA SER A 39 1.26 14.46 -10.23
C SER A 39 0.17 15.43 -10.68
N ASP A 40 -1.12 15.10 -10.57
CA ASP A 40 -2.19 16.07 -10.86
C ASP A 40 -2.27 17.19 -9.81
N TYR A 41 -1.87 16.88 -8.57
CA TYR A 41 -2.03 17.77 -7.41
C TYR A 41 -0.72 18.40 -6.95
N MET A 42 0.42 17.82 -7.30
CA MET A 42 1.73 18.21 -6.80
C MET A 42 2.77 18.16 -7.93
N ASP A 43 3.80 18.99 -7.82
CA ASP A 43 5.01 18.87 -8.63
C ASP A 43 5.90 17.81 -7.97
N VAL A 44 5.64 16.56 -8.32
CA VAL A 44 6.30 15.37 -7.77
C VAL A 44 7.77 15.32 -8.21
N VAL A 45 8.68 15.02 -7.27
CA VAL A 45 10.09 14.78 -7.59
C VAL A 45 10.23 13.36 -8.16
N PRO A 46 10.66 13.19 -9.43
CA PRO A 46 10.72 11.89 -10.06
C PRO A 46 11.58 10.88 -9.30
N GLY A 47 11.12 9.64 -9.24
CA GLY A 47 11.87 8.54 -8.61
C GLY A 47 11.95 8.60 -7.08
N THR A 48 11.23 9.50 -6.43
CA THR A 48 11.17 9.57 -4.95
C THR A 48 10.04 8.74 -4.34
N LEU A 49 9.13 8.23 -5.17
CA LEU A 49 8.03 7.38 -4.71
C LEU A 49 8.56 6.02 -4.23
N THR A 50 8.46 5.77 -2.93
CA THR A 50 8.60 4.44 -2.34
C THR A 50 7.21 3.89 -2.03
N VAL A 51 7.00 2.61 -2.32
CA VAL A 51 5.77 1.90 -1.98
C VAL A 51 6.17 0.60 -1.31
N ASN A 52 5.67 0.39 -0.10
CA ASN A 52 5.79 -0.85 0.64
C ASN A 52 4.38 -1.41 0.86
N VAL A 53 4.19 -2.70 0.58
CA VAL A 53 2.93 -3.39 0.81
C VAL A 53 3.23 -4.62 1.64
N GLU A 54 2.59 -4.73 2.79
CA GLU A 54 2.77 -5.83 3.71
C GLU A 54 1.41 -6.41 4.10
N ALA A 55 1.37 -7.72 4.31
CA ALA A 55 0.20 -8.37 4.89
C ALA A 55 0.46 -8.58 6.38
N ASP A 56 -0.38 -8.00 7.23
CA ASP A 56 -0.29 -8.15 8.68
C ASP A 56 -1.63 -8.63 9.24
N GLY A 57 -1.63 -9.77 9.94
CA GLY A 57 -2.79 -10.21 10.73
C GLY A 57 -4.11 -10.42 9.96
N GLY A 58 -4.11 -10.45 8.63
CA GLY A 58 -5.32 -10.51 7.79
C GLY A 58 -5.74 -9.17 7.18
N GLU A 59 -4.95 -8.12 7.39
CA GLU A 59 -5.05 -6.81 6.74
C GLU A 59 -3.88 -6.61 5.78
N TYR A 60 -4.03 -5.68 4.84
CA TYR A 60 -2.94 -5.21 3.99
C TYR A 60 -2.59 -3.79 4.40
N ILE A 61 -1.31 -3.57 4.69
CA ILE A 61 -0.75 -2.26 5.00
C ILE A 61 -0.05 -1.77 3.73
N LEU A 62 -0.43 -0.58 3.27
CA LEU A 62 0.25 0.11 2.17
C LEU A 62 0.87 1.39 2.72
N GLU A 63 2.19 1.45 2.68
CA GLU A 63 2.97 2.64 3.03
C GLU A 63 3.55 3.24 1.75
N ALA A 64 3.30 4.53 1.52
CA ALA A 64 3.84 5.25 0.39
C ALA A 64 4.48 6.56 0.85
N GLU A 65 5.75 6.77 0.47
CA GLU A 65 6.46 8.02 0.70
C GLU A 65 6.80 8.66 -0.64
N LEU A 66 6.57 9.97 -0.74
CA LEU A 66 6.73 10.75 -1.96
C LEU A 66 7.27 12.13 -1.61
N ARG A 67 8.18 12.67 -2.42
CA ARG A 67 8.61 14.07 -2.31
C ARG A 67 8.00 14.91 -3.42
N ALA A 68 7.65 16.14 -3.09
CA ALA A 68 7.15 17.12 -4.04
C ALA A 68 7.72 18.50 -3.72
N ASP A 69 8.05 19.26 -4.76
CA ASP A 69 8.59 20.61 -4.63
C ASP A 69 7.48 21.64 -4.34
N ARG A 70 6.26 21.33 -4.80
CA ARG A 70 5.13 22.25 -4.72
C ARG A 70 3.80 21.50 -4.74
N ILE A 71 2.82 22.05 -4.01
CA ILE A 71 1.40 21.71 -4.18
C ILE A 71 0.79 22.64 -5.24
N LYS A 72 0.18 22.06 -6.28
CA LYS A 72 -0.50 22.80 -7.35
C LYS A 72 -1.71 23.52 -6.77
N ASN A 73 -2.00 24.72 -7.28
CA ASN A 73 -3.09 25.55 -6.76
C ASN A 73 -4.44 24.90 -7.10
N VAL A 74 -4.98 24.12 -6.16
CA VAL A 74 -6.29 23.44 -6.22
C VAL A 74 -7.44 24.42 -5.94
N GLY A 75 -7.45 25.57 -6.63
CA GLY A 75 -8.47 26.63 -6.50
C GLY A 75 -9.92 26.20 -6.82
N HIS A 76 -10.17 24.92 -7.09
CA HIS A 76 -11.46 24.35 -7.44
C HIS A 76 -12.07 23.43 -6.36
N PHE A 77 -11.35 23.09 -5.29
CA PHE A 77 -11.83 22.10 -4.30
C PHE A 77 -12.64 22.70 -3.14
N ALA A 78 -12.78 24.03 -3.07
CA ALA A 78 -13.51 24.72 -2.00
C ALA A 78 -14.98 25.08 -2.33
N GLN A 79 -15.51 24.74 -3.52
CA GLN A 79 -16.85 25.18 -3.97
C GLN A 79 -17.88 24.08 -4.25
N ARG A 80 -17.68 22.85 -3.77
CA ARG A 80 -18.74 21.83 -3.77
C ARG A 80 -19.05 21.38 -2.34
N ARG A 81 -19.78 22.23 -1.62
CA ARG A 81 -20.70 21.84 -0.55
C ARG A 81 -22.02 22.54 -0.78
#